data_AF-A0A101UKP0-F1
#
_entry.id   AF-A0A101UKP0-F1
#
_cell.length_a   1.000
_cell.length_b   1.000
_cell.length_c   1.000
_cell.angle_alpha   90.00
_cell.angle_beta   90.00
_cell.angle_gamma   90.00
#
_symmetry.space_group_name_H-M   'P 1'
#
loop_
_entity.id
_entity.type
_entity.pdbx_description
1 polymer ?
#
loop_
_entity_poly.entity_id
_entity_poly.type
_entity_poly.pdbx_seq_one_letter_code
_entity_poly.pdbx_strand_id
1 'polypeptide(L)' 'MDSNLYTLPADGVETKNYCGGPCTEGCVDFAAIPGAADSFIVRDSKPEGAGRELRFTAGELDDFALGWVTERGLTA' A
#
# COMPACT_ATOMS: atom_id res chain seq x y z
N MET A 1 -18.47 0.67 7.28
CA MET A 1 -18.74 1.33 5.99
C MET A 1 -18.04 0.48 4.95
N ASP A 2 -18.73 -0.46 4.32
CA ASP A 2 -18.16 -1.25 3.22
C ASP A 2 -18.43 -0.54 1.90
N SER A 3 -17.74 0.60 1.72
CA SER A 3 -17.58 1.16 0.39
C SER A 3 -16.49 0.32 -0.28
N ASN A 4 -16.82 -0.41 -1.35
CA ASN A 4 -15.82 -1.16 -2.11
C ASN A 4 -14.69 -0.21 -2.53
N LEU A 5 -13.51 -0.32 -1.89
CA LEU A 5 -12.40 0.61 -2.11
C LEU A 5 -11.94 0.65 -3.56
N TYR A 6 -12.21 -0.40 -4.34
CA TYR A 6 -11.88 -0.46 -5.76
C TYR A 6 -12.76 0.44 -6.64
N THR A 7 -13.88 0.95 -6.15
CA THR A 7 -14.69 1.93 -6.91
C THR A 7 -14.14 3.36 -6.83
N LEU A 8 -13.12 3.59 -6.01
CA LEU A 8 -12.49 4.89 -5.82
C LEU A 8 -11.45 5.18 -6.92
N PRO A 9 -11.20 6.45 -7.27
CA PRO A 9 -10.16 6.81 -8.22
C PRO A 9 -8.77 6.50 -7.65
N ALA A 10 -7.92 5.85 -8.44
CA ALA A 10 -6.53 5.52 -8.09
C ALA A 10 -5.52 5.85 -9.21
N ASP A 11 -6.01 6.28 -10.37
CA ASP A 11 -5.17 6.58 -11.52
C ASP A 11 -4.34 7.83 -11.24
N GLY A 12 -3.03 7.76 -11.56
CA GLY A 12 -2.12 8.89 -11.43
C GLY A 12 -1.80 9.31 -9.99
N VAL A 13 -2.13 8.50 -8.99
CA VAL A 13 -1.78 8.77 -7.59
C VAL A 13 -0.25 8.72 -7.43
N GLU A 14 0.31 9.78 -6.85
CA GLU A 14 1.72 9.79 -6.43
C GLU A 14 1.92 8.82 -5.27
N THR A 15 2.90 7.93 -5.43
CA THR A 15 3.24 6.90 -4.45
C THR A 15 4.56 7.19 -3.76
N LYS A 16 4.62 6.89 -2.47
CA LYS A 16 5.87 6.81 -1.72
C LYS A 16 6.44 5.39 -1.87
N ASN A 17 7.74 5.30 -2.18
CA ASN A 17 8.45 4.04 -2.32
C ASN A 17 9.15 3.65 -1.02
N TYR A 18 8.99 2.40 -0.62
CA TYR A 18 9.75 1.75 0.45
C TYR A 18 10.55 0.59 -0.12
N CYS A 19 11.88 0.75 -0.21
CA CYS A 19 12.79 -0.20 -0.85
C CYS A 19 13.71 -0.83 0.21
N GLY A 20 13.82 -2.17 0.20
CA GLY A 20 14.66 -2.92 1.15
C GLY A 20 16.03 -3.36 0.62
N GLY A 21 16.38 -2.97 -0.60
CA GLY A 21 17.57 -3.43 -1.32
C GLY A 21 17.98 -2.47 -2.44
N PRO A 22 18.91 -2.86 -3.34
CA PRO A 22 19.21 -2.04 -4.52
C PRO A 22 17.93 -1.80 -5.32
N CYS A 23 17.78 -0.61 -5.90
CA CYS A 23 16.56 -0.16 -6.63
C CYS A 23 16.20 -1.01 -7.87
N THR A 24 16.82 -2.17 -8.06
CA THR A 24 16.55 -3.18 -9.08
C THR A 24 15.63 -4.30 -8.59
N GLU A 25 15.62 -4.59 -7.27
CA GLU A 25 14.63 -5.46 -6.64
C GLU A 25 13.47 -4.60 -6.12
N GLY A 26 12.22 -5.04 -6.34
CA GLY A 26 11.03 -4.19 -6.30
C GLY A 26 10.84 -3.47 -4.97
N CYS A 27 10.34 -2.24 -5.04
CA CYS A 27 9.92 -1.46 -3.88
C CYS A 27 8.43 -1.67 -3.64
N VAL A 28 8.01 -1.48 -2.39
CA VAL A 28 6.58 -1.36 -2.07
C VAL A 28 6.19 0.10 -2.26
N ASP A 29 5.26 0.34 -3.18
CA ASP A 29 4.62 1.63 -3.40
C ASP A 29 3.40 1.75 -2.49
N PHE A 30 3.30 2.90 -1.81
CA PHE A 30 2.22 3.21 -0.89
C PHE A 30 1.66 4.60 -1.14
N ALA A 31 0.34 4.75 -1.12
CA ALA A 31 -0.33 6.05 -1.18
C ALA A 31 -1.70 6.05 -0.52
N ALA A 32 -2.18 7.23 -0.13
CA ALA A 32 -3.58 7.43 0.23
C ALA A 32 -4.46 7.52 -1.04
N ILE A 33 -5.69 7.02 -0.96
CA ILE A 33 -6.66 7.11 -2.04
C ILE A 33 -7.30 8.52 -2.04
N PRO A 34 -7.21 9.29 -3.14
CA PRO A 34 -7.85 10.60 -3.20
C PRO A 34 -9.36 10.54 -2.97
N GLY A 35 -9.88 11.45 -2.14
CA GLY A 35 -11.31 11.54 -1.86
C GLY A 35 -11.87 10.48 -0.92
N ALA A 36 -11.02 9.59 -0.38
CA ALA A 36 -11.39 8.64 0.66
C ALA A 36 -10.47 8.82 1.87
N ALA A 37 -11.07 9.20 3.00
CA ALA A 37 -10.35 9.22 4.26
C ALA A 37 -9.93 7.79 4.62
N ASP A 38 -8.75 7.67 5.24
CA ASP A 38 -8.30 6.44 5.89
C ASP A 38 -8.33 5.22 4.96
N SER A 39 -8.00 5.43 3.68
CA SER A 39 -7.97 4.39 2.65
C SER A 39 -6.70 4.51 1.83
N PHE A 40 -6.06 3.37 1.56
CA PHE A 40 -4.71 3.30 1.03
C PHE A 40 -4.59 2.32 -0.11
N ILE A 41 -3.61 2.58 -0.98
CA ILE A 41 -3.16 1.71 -2.06
C ILE A 41 -1.77 1.18 -1.72
N VAL A 42 -1.58 -0.12 -1.94
CA VAL A 42 -0.28 -0.80 -1.89
C VAL A 42 -0.02 -1.49 -3.23
N ARG A 43 1.14 -1.27 -3.84
CA ARG A 43 1.50 -1.92 -5.12
C ARG A 43 2.99 -2.24 -5.22
N ASP A 44 3.33 -3.07 -6.20
CA ASP A 44 4.71 -3.30 -6.61
C ASP A 44 5.16 -2.12 -7.50
N SER A 45 6.37 -1.62 -7.27
CA SER A 45 6.95 -0.51 -8.05
C SER A 45 7.33 -0.93 -9.49
N LYS A 46 7.31 -2.23 -9.81
CA LYS A 46 7.67 -2.74 -11.14
C LYS A 46 6.47 -2.74 -12.09
N PRO A 47 6.70 -2.58 -13.41
CA PRO A 47 5.64 -2.55 -14.42
C PRO A 47 4.74 -3.79 -14.43
N GLU A 48 5.28 -4.96 -14.07
CA GLU A 48 4.50 -6.19 -13.99
C GLU A 48 3.37 -6.06 -12.95
N GLY A 49 3.58 -5.34 -11.85
CA GLY A 49 2.58 -5.13 -10.81
C GLY A 49 1.52 -4.07 -11.12
N ALA A 50 1.68 -3.30 -12.21
CA ALA A 50 0.76 -2.22 -12.55
C ALA A 50 -0.67 -2.72 -12.79
N GLY A 51 -1.67 -1.99 -12.27
CA GLY A 51 -3.09 -2.34 -12.38
C GLY A 51 -3.52 -3.51 -11.49
N ARG A 52 -2.65 -3.98 -10.59
CA ARG A 52 -2.90 -5.07 -9.63
C ARG A 52 -2.78 -4.60 -8.19
N GLU A 53 -3.07 -3.32 -7.96
CA GLU A 53 -2.90 -2.69 -6.66
C GLU A 53 -3.89 -3.25 -5.62
N LEU A 54 -3.39 -3.44 -4.40
CA LEU A 54 -4.21 -3.79 -3.25
C LEU A 54 -4.72 -2.50 -2.60
N ARG A 55 -5.95 -2.56 -2.07
CA ARG A 55 -6.57 -1.42 -1.39
C ARG A 55 -7.04 -1.84 -0.01
N PHE A 56 -6.72 -1.03 0.99
CA PHE A 56 -7.00 -1.31 2.38
C PHE A 56 -7.53 -0.06 3.07
N THR A 57 -8.37 -0.27 4.08
CA THR A 57 -8.66 0.77 5.07
C THR A 57 -7.45 0.98 5.99
N ALA A 58 -7.41 2.09 6.73
CA ALA A 58 -6.40 2.34 7.75
C ALA A 58 -6.33 1.20 8.77
N GLY A 59 -7.48 0.78 9.31
CA GLY A 59 -7.53 -0.27 10.33
C GLY A 59 -6.94 -1.60 9.83
N GLU A 60 -7.29 -2.02 8.61
CA GLU A 60 -6.75 -3.26 8.03
C GLU A 60 -5.23 -3.18 7.81
N LEU A 61 -4.74 -2.03 7.32
CA LEU A 61 -3.33 -1.86 7.04
C LEU A 61 -2.49 -1.68 8.31
N ASP A 62 -3.04 -1.02 9.32
CA ASP A 62 -2.41 -0.85 10.64
C ASP A 62 -2.31 -2.21 11.36
N ASP A 63 -3.38 -3.01 11.36
CA ASP A 63 -3.38 -4.36 11.92
C ASP A 63 -2.33 -5.24 11.22
N PHE A 64 -2.26 -5.19 9.88
CA PHE A 64 -1.22 -5.88 9.11
C PHE A 64 0.19 -5.39 9.50
N ALA A 65 0.42 -4.08 9.55
CA ALA A 65 1.73 -3.51 9.81
C ALA A 65 2.24 -3.89 11.21
N LEU A 66 1.39 -3.78 12.23
CA LEU A 66 1.72 -4.16 13.61
C LEU A 66 1.98 -5.67 13.73
N GLY A 67 1.13 -6.49 13.10
CA GLY A 67 1.30 -7.93 13.06
C GLY A 67 2.62 -8.34 12.39
N TRP A 68 2.91 -7.76 11.23
CA TRP A 68 4.12 -8.04 10.46
C TRP A 68 5.40 -7.61 11.18
N VAL A 69 5.42 -6.40 11.77
CA VAL A 69 6.54 -5.91 12.58
C VAL A 69 6.81 -6.85 13.75
N THR A 70 5.75 -7.28 14.45
CA THR A 70 5.86 -8.22 15.58
C THR A 70 6.40 -9.58 15.13
N GLU A 71 5.84 -10.16 14.07
CA GLU A 71 6.26 -11.47 13.53
C GLU A 71 7.74 -11.47 13.12
N ARG A 72 8.21 -10.36 12.56
CA ARG A 72 9.59 -10.20 12.09
C ARG A 72 10.56 -9.75 13.19
N GLY A 73 10.07 -9.45 14.40
CA GLY A 73 10.88 -8.91 15.50
C GLY A 73 11.50 -7.56 15.17
N LEU A 74 10.79 -6.73 14.39
CA LEU A 74 11.25 -5.40 13.98
C LEU A 74 10.82 -4.34 15.01
N THR A 75 11.46 -3.17 14.96
CA THR A 75 11.07 -1.99 15.72
C THR A 75 11.00 -0.79 14.78
N ALA A 76 9.96 0.03 14.92
CA ALA A 76 9.80 1.28 14.16
C ALA A 76 10.48 2.47 14.85
#